data_AF-A0A661EBX4-F1
#
_entry.id   AF-A0A661EBX4-F1
#
_cell.length_a   1.000
_cell.length_b   1.000
_cell.length_c   1.000
_cell.angle_alpha   90.00
_cell.angle_beta   90.00
_cell.angle_gamma   90.00
#
_symmetry.space_group_name_H-M   'P 1'
#
loop_
_entity.id
_entity.type
_entity.pdbx_description
1 polymer ?
#
loop_
_entity_poly.entity_id
_entity_poly.type
_entity_poly.pdbx_seq_one_letter_code
_entity_poly.pdbx_strand_id
1 'polypeptide(L)'
;QTQCGQCSFPGCRPYATAIAAGEADINQCPPGGQATIDALADLLGVESKSLNPENGVESERPTVAWIDEAICIGCTKCIQACPVDAIVGANKLMHTVIADECTGCDLCVEPCPVDCIYMVPVELTAADWQWPQPAGDMSQSQNEPQIEVVTP
;
A
#
# COMPACT_ATOMS: atom_id res chain seq x y z
N GLN A 1 0.75 -12.17 8.25
CA GLN A 1 1.95 -12.29 7.37
C GLN A 1 1.90 -11.16 6.35
N THR A 2 2.99 -10.60 5.82
CA THR A 2 2.95 -9.45 4.88
C THR A 2 3.47 -9.81 3.49
N GLN A 3 2.95 -10.86 2.86
CA GLN A 3 3.60 -11.47 1.68
C GLN A 3 2.67 -11.58 0.47
N CYS A 4 2.12 -10.44 0.01
CA CYS A 4 1.10 -10.44 -1.04
C CYS A 4 1.59 -10.74 -2.46
N GLY A 5 2.83 -10.40 -2.79
CA GLY A 5 3.46 -10.80 -4.05
C GLY A 5 2.93 -10.15 -5.33
N GLN A 6 2.12 -9.09 -5.24
CA GLN A 6 1.69 -8.32 -6.42
C GLN A 6 2.86 -7.67 -7.18
N CYS A 7 3.99 -7.45 -6.50
CA CYS A 7 5.18 -6.81 -7.07
C CYS A 7 6.05 -7.74 -7.94
N SER A 8 5.52 -8.86 -8.43
CA SER A 8 6.25 -9.92 -9.16
C SER A 8 7.31 -10.68 -8.36
N PHE A 9 7.50 -10.33 -7.09
CA PHE A 9 8.31 -11.10 -6.14
C PHE A 9 7.42 -12.03 -5.32
N PRO A 10 7.95 -13.16 -4.80
CA PRO A 10 7.18 -14.04 -3.91
C PRO A 10 6.87 -13.40 -2.55
N GLY A 11 7.27 -12.13 -2.34
CA GLY A 11 7.04 -11.41 -1.11
C GLY A 11 7.85 -10.14 -0.90
N CYS A 12 7.46 -9.35 0.10
CA CYS A 12 8.17 -8.18 0.61
C CYS A 12 9.59 -8.48 1.05
N ARG A 13 9.90 -9.63 1.68
CA ARG A 13 11.28 -9.93 2.09
C ARG A 13 12.19 -10.23 0.89
N PRO A 14 11.81 -11.14 -0.04
CA PRO A 14 12.53 -11.31 -1.30
C PRO A 14 12.69 -9.99 -2.07
N TYR A 15 11.63 -9.19 -2.15
CA TYR A 15 11.67 -7.90 -2.81
C TYR A 15 12.67 -6.94 -2.14
N ALA A 16 12.59 -6.76 -0.82
CA ALA A 16 13.53 -5.93 -0.06
C ALA A 16 14.99 -6.40 -0.21
N THR A 17 15.21 -7.71 -0.32
CA THR A 17 16.55 -8.28 -0.55
C THR A 17 17.07 -7.92 -1.94
N ALA A 18 16.22 -8.01 -2.97
CA ALA A 18 16.59 -7.62 -4.34
C ALA A 18 16.86 -6.12 -4.45
N ILE A 19 16.08 -5.27 -3.76
CA ILE A 19 16.37 -3.82 -3.68
C ILE A 19 17.74 -3.59 -3.03
N ALA A 20 18.02 -4.22 -1.89
CA ALA A 20 19.28 -4.06 -1.18
C ALA A 20 20.49 -4.55 -1.98
N ALA A 21 20.30 -5.54 -2.86
CA ALA A 21 21.31 -6.05 -3.79
C ALA A 21 21.47 -5.20 -5.07
N GLY A 22 20.57 -4.24 -5.32
CA GLY A 22 20.53 -3.46 -6.56
C GLY A 22 19.97 -4.22 -7.76
N GLU A 23 19.23 -5.31 -7.51
CA GLU A 23 18.64 -6.20 -8.52
C GLU A 23 17.18 -5.85 -8.85
N ALA A 24 16.54 -5.00 -8.04
CA ALA A 24 15.16 -4.56 -8.22
C ALA A 24 15.00 -3.06 -7.93
N ASP A 25 14.09 -2.41 -8.65
CA ASP A 25 13.71 -1.03 -8.40
C ASP A 25 12.77 -0.90 -7.18
N ILE A 26 12.72 0.29 -6.58
CA ILE A 26 11.92 0.60 -5.37
C ILE A 26 10.42 0.82 -5.64
N ASN A 27 10.01 0.90 -6.90
CA ASN A 27 8.68 1.32 -7.33
C ASN A 27 7.75 0.17 -7.73
N GLN A 28 7.93 -1.03 -7.16
CA GLN A 28 7.26 -2.23 -7.65
C GLN A 28 6.01 -2.60 -6.86
N CYS A 29 5.63 -1.88 -5.81
CA CYS A 29 4.57 -2.25 -4.86
C CYS A 29 3.27 -1.44 -5.06
N PRO A 30 2.27 -1.93 -5.82
CA PRO A 30 0.98 -1.25 -5.98
C PRO A 30 0.21 -0.97 -4.68
N PRO A 31 0.07 -1.93 -3.73
CA PRO A 31 -0.72 -1.68 -2.53
C PRO A 31 0.00 -0.73 -1.57
N GLY A 32 1.32 -0.58 -1.69
CA GLY A 32 2.10 0.39 -0.93
C GLY A 32 2.01 1.82 -1.49
N GLY A 33 1.70 1.97 -2.78
CA GLY A 33 1.56 3.26 -3.43
C GLY A 33 2.82 4.13 -3.41
N GLN A 34 2.67 5.39 -3.83
CA GLN A 34 3.76 6.36 -3.92
C GLN A 34 4.38 6.66 -2.55
N ALA A 35 3.56 6.71 -1.48
CA ALA A 35 4.05 6.96 -0.13
C ALA A 35 5.10 5.93 0.33
N THR A 36 4.90 4.65 -0.02
CA THR A 36 5.89 3.61 0.28
C THR A 36 7.16 3.80 -0.55
N ILE A 37 7.03 4.20 -1.81
CA ILE A 37 8.17 4.40 -2.73
C ILE A 37 9.03 5.57 -2.25
N ASP A 38 8.41 6.68 -1.86
CA ASP A 38 9.10 7.85 -1.32
C ASP A 38 9.85 7.50 -0.03
N ALA A 39 9.21 6.78 0.89
CA ALA A 39 9.84 6.31 2.12
C ALA A 39 11.04 5.38 1.85
N LEU A 40 10.95 4.51 0.83
CA LEU A 40 12.07 3.68 0.40
C LEU A 40 13.21 4.50 -0.23
N ALA A 41 12.87 5.51 -1.04
CA ALA A 41 13.82 6.41 -1.67
C ALA A 41 14.64 7.17 -0.62
N ASP A 42 13.96 7.74 0.37
CA ASP A 42 14.57 8.45 1.50
C ASP A 42 15.49 7.53 2.32
N LEU A 43 15.03 6.31 2.62
CA LEU A 43 15.79 5.35 3.42
C LEU A 43 17.08 4.88 2.71
N LEU A 44 17.02 4.71 1.39
CA LEU A 44 18.12 4.20 0.57
C LEU A 44 19.00 5.33 0.00
N GLY A 45 18.58 6.60 0.13
CA GLY A 45 19.27 7.75 -0.43
C GLY A 45 19.27 7.77 -1.96
N VAL A 46 18.18 7.31 -2.58
CA VAL A 46 18.00 7.28 -4.04
C VAL A 46 16.87 8.23 -4.45
N GLU A 47 16.79 8.56 -5.73
CA GLU A 47 15.70 9.38 -6.26
C GLU A 47 14.38 8.59 -6.26
N SER A 48 13.28 9.24 -5.84
CA SER A 48 11.96 8.65 -5.91
C SER A 48 11.51 8.47 -7.36
N LYS A 49 10.78 7.38 -7.61
CA LYS A 49 10.22 7.02 -8.92
C LYS A 49 8.71 6.90 -8.80
N SER A 50 7.99 7.06 -9.91
CA SER A 50 6.57 6.71 -9.97
C SER A 50 6.36 5.20 -9.89
N LEU A 51 5.23 4.74 -9.35
CA LEU A 51 4.84 3.32 -9.35
C LEU A 51 4.99 2.67 -10.74
N ASN A 52 5.52 1.44 -10.78
CA ASN A 52 5.64 0.66 -12.00
C ASN A 52 4.25 0.28 -12.53
N PRO A 53 3.81 0.79 -13.70
CA PRO A 53 2.49 0.50 -14.25
C PRO A 53 2.31 -0.98 -14.64
N GLU A 54 3.39 -1.75 -14.80
CA GLU A 54 3.30 -3.18 -15.10
C GLU A 54 2.76 -4.01 -13.93
N ASN A 55 2.99 -3.56 -12.68
CA ASN A 55 2.50 -4.27 -11.50
C ASN A 55 1.13 -3.78 -11.03
N GLY A 56 0.63 -2.65 -11.54
CA GLY A 56 -0.69 -2.13 -11.22
C GLY A 56 -0.75 -0.61 -11.10
N VAL A 57 -1.91 -0.13 -10.65
CA VAL A 57 -2.15 1.29 -10.37
C VAL A 57 -2.33 1.50 -8.87
N GLU A 58 -1.85 2.63 -8.37
CA GLU A 58 -2.12 3.06 -7.02
C GLU A 58 -3.59 3.47 -6.88
N SER A 59 -4.21 3.08 -5.77
CA SER A 59 -5.53 3.59 -5.41
C SER A 59 -5.38 4.94 -4.71
N GLU A 60 -6.19 5.93 -5.09
CA GLU A 60 -6.19 7.27 -4.47
C GLU A 60 -6.42 7.24 -2.95
N ARG A 61 -7.10 6.20 -2.48
CA ARG A 61 -7.34 5.93 -1.07
C ARG A 61 -7.00 4.48 -0.75
N PRO A 62 -6.50 4.19 0.46
CA PRO A 62 -6.37 2.80 0.91
C PRO A 62 -7.75 2.15 0.84
N THR A 63 -7.79 0.97 0.23
CA THR A 63 -9.01 0.17 0.12
C THR A 63 -8.87 -1.10 0.95
N VAL A 64 -9.98 -1.60 1.44
CA VAL A 64 -10.08 -2.90 2.12
C VAL A 64 -11.11 -3.75 1.42
N ALA A 65 -10.90 -5.06 1.44
CA ALA A 65 -11.89 -6.00 0.95
C ALA A 65 -13.09 -6.04 1.90
N TRP A 66 -14.30 -6.02 1.36
CA TRP A 66 -15.56 -6.22 2.06
C TRP A 66 -16.30 -7.39 1.42
N ILE A 67 -16.74 -8.35 2.24
CA ILE A 67 -17.45 -9.55 1.79
C ILE A 67 -18.93 -9.36 2.13
N ASP A 68 -19.82 -9.48 1.16
CA ASP A 68 -21.27 -9.52 1.41
C ASP A 68 -21.65 -10.87 2.03
N GLU A 69 -21.93 -10.84 3.34
CA GLU A 69 -22.24 -12.05 4.11
C GLU A 69 -23.56 -12.70 3.69
N ALA A 70 -24.48 -11.99 3.03
CA ALA A 70 -25.74 -12.56 2.56
C ALA A 70 -25.57 -13.44 1.31
N ILE A 71 -24.51 -13.20 0.52
CA ILE A 71 -24.22 -13.92 -0.72
C ILE A 71 -23.15 -15.00 -0.50
N CYS A 72 -22.27 -14.81 0.48
CA CYS A 72 -21.15 -15.71 0.75
C CYS A 72 -21.59 -17.16 1.05
N ILE A 73 -21.12 -18.11 0.24
CA ILE A 73 -21.44 -19.55 0.37
C ILE A 73 -20.43 -20.34 1.22
N GLY A 74 -19.42 -19.69 1.81
CA GLY A 74 -18.44 -20.39 2.63
C GLY A 74 -17.48 -21.32 1.86
N CYS A 75 -17.08 -20.97 0.62
CA CYS A 75 -16.25 -21.82 -0.25
C CYS A 75 -14.75 -21.86 0.11
N THR A 76 -14.27 -21.00 1.02
CA THR A 76 -12.89 -20.88 1.52
C THR A 76 -11.80 -20.48 0.51
N LYS A 77 -12.13 -20.25 -0.77
CA LYS A 77 -11.15 -19.83 -1.78
C LYS A 77 -10.49 -18.49 -1.47
N CYS A 78 -11.26 -17.54 -0.95
CA CYS A 78 -10.75 -16.23 -0.54
C CYS A 78 -9.72 -16.34 0.59
N ILE A 79 -9.94 -17.22 1.58
CA ILE A 79 -8.96 -17.47 2.66
C ILE A 79 -7.64 -17.99 2.09
N GLN A 80 -7.70 -18.95 1.16
CA GLN A 80 -6.48 -19.50 0.54
C GLN A 80 -5.74 -18.48 -0.34
N ALA A 81 -6.47 -17.53 -0.92
CA ALA A 81 -5.91 -16.47 -1.73
C ALA A 81 -5.36 -15.31 -0.89
N CYS A 82 -5.82 -15.14 0.36
CA CYS A 82 -5.40 -14.04 1.22
C CYS A 82 -4.00 -14.31 1.79
N PRO A 83 -2.96 -13.57 1.34
CA PRO A 83 -1.58 -13.82 1.73
C PRO A 83 -1.23 -13.28 3.12
N VAL A 84 -2.13 -12.47 3.69
CA VAL A 84 -1.96 -11.79 4.97
C VAL A 84 -2.86 -12.36 6.07
N ASP A 85 -3.70 -13.35 5.74
CA ASP A 85 -4.66 -13.98 6.63
C ASP A 85 -5.71 -13.02 7.24
N ALA A 86 -6.09 -11.97 6.50
CA ALA A 86 -7.08 -10.98 6.94
C ALA A 86 -8.54 -11.47 6.86
N ILE A 87 -8.79 -12.65 6.27
CA ILE A 87 -10.15 -13.19 6.08
C ILE A 87 -10.44 -14.27 7.11
N VAL A 88 -11.54 -14.13 7.84
CA VAL A 88 -11.97 -15.07 8.88
C VAL A 88 -13.27 -15.75 8.48
N GLY A 89 -13.36 -17.05 8.77
CA GLY A 89 -14.56 -17.86 8.68
C GLY A 89 -14.19 -19.33 8.51
N ALA A 90 -15.14 -20.15 8.06
CA ALA A 90 -14.94 -21.59 7.94
C ALA A 90 -15.74 -22.18 6.77
N ASN A 91 -15.45 -23.43 6.43
CA ASN A 91 -16.16 -24.13 5.36
C ASN A 91 -17.68 -24.14 5.63
N LYS A 92 -18.45 -23.72 4.63
CA LYS A 92 -19.93 -23.57 4.69
C LYS A 92 -20.44 -22.56 5.72
N LEU A 93 -19.57 -21.70 6.23
CA LEU A 93 -19.95 -20.56 7.08
C LEU A 93 -19.56 -19.26 6.39
N MET A 94 -20.23 -18.17 6.76
CA MET A 94 -19.94 -16.85 6.20
C MET A 94 -18.50 -16.44 6.52
N HIS A 95 -17.85 -15.80 5.54
CA HIS A 95 -16.54 -15.20 5.73
C HIS A 95 -16.69 -13.69 5.90
N THR A 96 -15.79 -13.08 6.66
CA THR A 96 -15.68 -11.63 6.83
C THR A 96 -14.22 -11.22 6.83
N VAL A 97 -13.95 -9.92 6.69
CA VAL A 97 -12.59 -9.36 6.59
C VAL A 97 -12.28 -8.57 7.86
N ILE A 98 -11.11 -8.82 8.45
CA ILE A 98 -10.53 -7.95 9.46
C ILE A 98 -9.89 -6.78 8.72
N ALA A 99 -10.59 -5.63 8.69
CA ALA A 99 -10.17 -4.46 7.91
C ALA A 99 -8.74 -4.01 8.26
N ASP A 100 -8.37 -4.02 9.54
CA ASP A 100 -7.07 -3.56 10.04
C ASP A 100 -5.88 -4.40 9.53
N GLU A 101 -6.12 -5.67 9.18
CA GLU A 101 -5.09 -6.58 8.65
C GLU A 101 -5.12 -6.66 7.11
N CYS A 102 -6.13 -6.04 6.47
CA CYS A 102 -6.30 -6.08 5.03
C CYS A 102 -5.39 -5.04 4.36
N THR A 103 -4.47 -5.49 3.51
CA THR A 103 -3.55 -4.61 2.78
C THR A 103 -4.13 -4.04 1.49
N GLY A 104 -5.42 -4.26 1.20
CA GLY A 104 -6.03 -3.81 -0.06
C GLY A 104 -5.54 -4.53 -1.31
N CYS A 105 -4.88 -5.68 -1.19
CA CYS A 105 -4.21 -6.35 -2.31
C CYS A 105 -5.12 -7.14 -3.26
N ASP A 106 -6.46 -6.95 -3.24
CA ASP A 106 -7.47 -7.51 -4.17
C ASP A 106 -7.42 -8.98 -4.66
N LEU A 107 -6.44 -9.80 -4.24
CA LEU A 107 -6.20 -11.19 -4.67
C LEU A 107 -7.36 -12.12 -4.31
N CYS A 108 -8.20 -11.72 -3.35
CA CYS A 108 -9.36 -12.48 -2.93
C CYS A 108 -10.57 -12.33 -3.85
N VAL A 109 -10.61 -11.29 -4.71
CA VAL A 109 -11.75 -10.98 -5.58
C VAL A 109 -11.92 -12.03 -6.67
N GLU A 110 -10.89 -12.25 -7.51
CA GLU A 110 -10.96 -13.21 -8.63
C GLU A 110 -11.31 -14.65 -8.23
N PRO A 111 -10.78 -15.21 -7.11
CA PRO A 111 -11.09 -16.58 -6.72
C PRO A 111 -12.53 -16.79 -6.22
N CYS A 112 -13.30 -15.73 -5.96
CA CYS A 112 -14.64 -15.84 -5.40
C CYS A 112 -15.64 -16.33 -6.47
N PRO A 113 -16.26 -17.52 -6.31
CA PRO A 113 -17.12 -18.10 -7.35
C PRO A 113 -18.52 -17.48 -7.42
N VAL A 114 -18.85 -16.58 -6.50
CA VAL A 114 -20.15 -15.91 -6.39
C VAL A 114 -20.01 -14.39 -6.40
N ASP A 115 -18.81 -13.88 -6.69
CA ASP A 115 -18.50 -12.45 -6.85
C ASP A 115 -19.02 -11.55 -5.70
N CYS A 116 -18.96 -12.05 -4.46
CA CYS A 116 -19.46 -11.36 -3.27
C CYS A 116 -18.44 -10.47 -2.55
N ILE A 117 -17.28 -10.18 -3.18
CA ILE A 117 -16.19 -9.41 -2.55
C ILE A 117 -16.00 -8.10 -3.30
N TYR A 118 -15.99 -6.99 -2.55
CA TYR A 118 -15.87 -5.64 -3.08
C TYR A 118 -14.70 -4.91 -2.41
N MET A 119 -13.97 -4.10 -3.17
CA MET A 119 -12.94 -3.21 -2.61
C MET A 119 -13.59 -1.90 -2.23
N VAL A 120 -13.61 -1.58 -0.93
CA VAL A 120 -14.20 -0.35 -0.41
C VAL A 120 -13.10 0.58 0.11
N PRO A 121 -13.17 1.90 -0.16
CA PRO A 121 -12.21 2.85 0.40
C PRO A 121 -12.38 2.93 1.91
N VAL A 122 -11.27 3.02 2.63
CA VAL A 122 -11.28 3.28 4.07
C VAL A 122 -11.69 4.73 4.31
N GLU A 123 -12.64 4.95 5.22
CA GLU A 123 -13.06 6.29 5.65
C GLU A 123 -11.92 6.94 6.44
N LEU A 124 -11.51 8.15 6.03
CA LEU A 124 -10.49 8.91 6.73
C LEU A 124 -11.06 9.41 8.06
N THR A 125 -10.60 8.84 9.17
CA THR A 125 -10.94 9.34 10.49
C THR A 125 -9.98 10.46 10.91
N ALA A 126 -10.36 11.25 11.92
CA ALA A 126 -9.47 12.28 12.47
C ALA A 126 -8.16 11.72 13.06
N ALA A 127 -8.10 10.42 13.35
CA ALA A 127 -6.89 9.76 13.85
C ALA A 127 -5.91 9.39 12.73
N ASP A 128 -6.43 9.06 11.54
CA ASP A 128 -5.62 8.64 10.38
C ASP A 128 -5.33 9.81 9.42
N TRP A 129 -5.90 10.97 9.70
CA TRP A 129 -5.73 12.18 8.91
C TRP A 129 -4.32 12.76 9.12
N GLN A 130 -3.48 12.58 8.10
CA GLN A 130 -2.18 13.25 8.02
C GLN A 130 -2.33 14.63 7.36
N TRP A 131 -1.68 15.63 7.96
CA TRP A 131 -1.60 16.96 7.38
C TRP A 131 -0.91 16.87 6.01
N PRO A 132 -1.55 17.28 4.90
CA PRO A 132 -0.91 17.26 3.60
C PRO A 132 0.31 18.19 3.67
N GLN A 133 1.49 17.68 3.32
CA GLN A 133 2.67 18.54 3.30
C GLN A 133 2.39 19.72 2.36
N PRO A 134 2.52 20.96 2.84
CA PRO A 134 2.39 22.11 1.96
C PRO A 134 3.46 21.96 0.87
N ALA A 135 3.08 22.17 -0.40
CA ALA A 135 4.01 22.10 -1.52
C ALA A 135 5.14 23.11 -1.31
N GLY A 136 6.26 22.64 -0.75
CA GLY A 136 7.42 23.42 -0.38
C GLY A 136 8.59 23.06 -1.29
N ASP A 137 9.00 24.01 -2.10
CA ASP A 137 10.24 23.98 -2.87
C ASP A 137 11.43 23.83 -1.89
N MET A 138 12.02 22.64 -1.78
CA MET A 138 13.24 22.39 -1.00
C MET A 138 14.51 22.85 -1.71
N SER A 139 14.44 23.93 -2.50
CA SER A 139 15.62 24.60 -3.06
C SER A 139 15.74 26.02 -2.50
N GLN A 140 16.40 26.16 -1.33
CA GLN A 140 17.18 27.34 -0.94
C GLN A 140 17.73 27.21 0.49
N SER A 141 18.79 26.42 0.66
CA SER A 141 19.71 26.53 1.81
C SER A 141 21.08 27.12 1.40
N GLN A 142 21.07 28.03 0.43
CA GLN A 142 22.22 28.88 0.11
C GLN A 142 21.75 30.31 -0.17
N ASN A 143 21.46 31.06 0.89
CA ASN A 143 21.80 32.47 0.99
C ASN A 143 21.42 32.97 2.38
N GLU A 144 22.40 32.95 3.27
CA GLU A 144 22.42 33.74 4.48
C GLU A 144 22.35 35.23 4.08
N PRO A 145 21.32 36.00 4.46
CA PRO A 145 21.34 37.43 4.20
C PRO A 145 22.30 38.09 5.20
N GLN A 146 23.41 38.63 4.69
CA GLN A 146 24.30 39.51 5.43
C GLN A 146 23.49 40.71 5.93
N ILE A 147 23.32 40.80 7.25
CA ILE A 147 22.74 41.97 7.91
C ILE A 147 23.84 43.04 7.97
N GLU A 148 23.91 43.91 6.97
CA GLU A 148 24.71 45.14 7.07
C GLU A 148 24.06 46.08 8.10
N VAL A 149 24.79 46.31 9.19
CA VAL A 149 24.43 47.23 10.26
C VAL A 149 24.61 48.66 9.72
N VAL A 150 23.52 49.28 9.25
CA VAL A 150 23.52 50.71 8.92
C VAL A 150 23.21 51.50 10.19
N THR A 151 24.28 51.93 10.85
CA THR A 151 24.27 53.00 11.87
C THR A 151 23.89 54.33 11.21
N PRO A 152 23.01 55.11 11.83
CA PRO A 152 23.36 56.50 12.12
C PRO A 152 23.24 56.86 13.59
#